data_AF-A0A926W3V2-F1
#
_entry.id   AF-A0A926W3V2-F1
#
_cell.length_a   1.000
_cell.length_b   1.000
_cell.length_c   1.000
_cell.angle_alpha   90.00
_cell.angle_beta   90.00
_cell.angle_gamma   90.00
#
_symmetry.space_group_name_H-M   'P 1'
#
loop_
_entity.id
_entity.type
_entity.pdbx_description
1 polymer ?
#
loop_
_entity_poly.entity_id
_entity_poly.type
_entity_poly.pdbx_seq_one_letter_code
_entity_poly.pdbx_strand_id
1 'polypeptide(L)'
;MQDRQKAVLSIHALPEYERKLLAALAFFLGREQSAQAVACLSMYLRQSEPRIIGQLKYYAHKATKNTGQPLDEYDLLDLIAESPDQIAAMLQPGVVHPPGLQDVFEQPIADDDVSK
;
A
#
# COMPACT_ATOMS: atom_id res chain seq x y z
N MET A 1 -0.37 18.49 -21.51
CA MET A 1 -0.23 18.51 -20.04
C MET A 1 -1.61 18.23 -19.46
N GLN A 2 -1.91 16.97 -19.15
CA GLN A 2 -3.19 16.61 -18.53
C GLN A 2 -3.14 16.98 -17.04
N ASP A 3 -4.17 17.70 -16.60
CA ASP A 3 -4.41 18.01 -15.19
C ASP A 3 -4.48 16.70 -14.40
N ARG A 4 -3.47 16.46 -13.56
CA ARG A 4 -3.41 15.29 -12.68
C ARG A 4 -4.50 15.44 -11.64
N GLN A 5 -5.63 14.77 -11.84
CA GLN A 5 -6.71 14.75 -10.87
C GLN A 5 -6.19 14.08 -9.59
N LYS A 6 -5.79 14.88 -8.60
CA LYS A 6 -5.45 14.39 -7.26
C LYS A 6 -6.65 13.63 -6.74
N ALA A 7 -6.55 12.31 -6.64
CA ALA A 7 -7.54 11.51 -5.96
C ALA A 7 -7.70 12.09 -4.54
N VAL A 8 -8.90 12.58 -4.24
CA VAL A 8 -9.22 13.10 -2.91
C VAL A 8 -9.37 11.88 -2.01
N LEU A 9 -8.33 11.57 -1.24
CA LEU A 9 -8.38 10.53 -0.22
C LEU A 9 -9.41 10.93 0.84
N SER A 10 -10.54 10.23 0.87
CA SER A 10 -11.51 10.32 1.97
C SER A 10 -11.19 9.20 2.97
N ILE A 11 -10.73 9.58 4.16
CA ILE A 11 -10.43 8.63 5.23
C ILE A 11 -11.68 8.53 6.11
N HIS A 12 -12.19 7.32 6.30
CA HIS A 12 -13.26 7.07 7.27
C HIS A 12 -12.83 7.49 8.68
N ALA A 13 -13.82 7.77 9.55
CA ALA A 13 -13.52 8.15 10.92
C ALA A 13 -12.64 7.10 11.61
N LEU A 14 -11.53 7.56 12.20
CA LEU A 14 -10.65 6.69 13.00
C LEU A 14 -11.44 6.08 14.17
N PRO A 15 -11.11 4.83 14.59
CA PRO A 15 -11.69 4.28 15.80
C PRO A 15 -11.36 5.17 17.01
N GLU A 16 -12.17 5.04 18.06
CA GLU A 16 -12.19 6.02 19.16
C GLU A 16 -10.83 6.20 19.84
N TYR A 17 -10.10 5.11 20.04
CA TYR A 17 -8.83 5.14 20.72
C TYR A 17 -7.77 5.88 19.90
N GLU A 18 -7.64 5.55 18.61
CA GLU A 18 -6.71 6.19 17.67
C GLU A 18 -7.03 7.67 17.50
N ARG A 19 -8.32 8.03 17.49
CA ARG A 19 -8.74 9.44 17.47
C ARG A 19 -8.28 10.20 18.71
N LYS A 20 -8.39 9.60 19.91
CA LYS A 20 -7.90 10.21 21.17
C LYS A 20 -6.37 10.37 21.15
N LEU A 21 -5.65 9.36 20.67
CA LEU A 21 -4.19 9.42 20.53
C LEU A 21 -3.76 10.52 19.55
N LEU A 22 -4.42 10.61 18.39
CA LEU A 22 -4.15 11.66 17.41
C LEU A 22 -4.40 13.05 18.00
N ALA A 23 -5.51 13.26 18.70
CA ALA A 23 -5.83 14.52 19.35
C ALA A 23 -4.80 14.90 20.42
N ALA A 24 -4.39 13.95 21.27
CA ALA A 24 -3.38 14.18 22.30
C ALA A 24 -2.01 14.55 21.67
N LEU A 25 -1.59 13.81 20.64
CA LEU A 25 -0.33 14.08 19.96
C LEU A 25 -0.34 15.45 19.25
N ALA A 26 -1.44 15.80 18.59
CA ALA A 26 -1.62 17.10 17.96
C ALA A 26 -1.55 18.24 18.99
N PHE A 27 -2.19 18.06 20.15
CA PHE A 27 -2.12 19.01 21.27
C PHE A 27 -0.69 19.22 21.77
N PHE A 28 0.05 18.14 22.06
CA PHE A 28 1.43 18.24 22.56
C PHE A 28 2.40 18.89 21.57
N LEU A 29 2.12 18.78 20.27
CA LEU A 29 2.95 19.37 19.21
C LEU A 29 2.46 20.75 18.75
N GLY A 30 1.35 21.27 19.29
CA GLY A 30 0.77 22.55 18.89
C GLY A 30 0.31 22.57 17.43
N ARG A 31 -0.26 21.47 16.92
CA ARG A 31 -0.65 21.31 15.51
C ARG A 31 -2.15 21.09 15.36
N GLU A 32 -2.68 21.47 14.20
CA GLU A 32 -4.00 21.03 13.75
C GLU A 32 -4.05 19.50 13.62
N GLN A 33 -5.16 18.89 14.04
CA GLN A 33 -5.31 17.42 14.01
C GLN A 33 -5.18 16.85 12.60
N SER A 34 -5.69 17.55 11.58
CA SER A 34 -5.57 17.16 10.18
C SER A 34 -4.12 17.17 9.70
N ALA A 35 -3.35 18.20 10.04
CA ALA A 35 -1.93 18.29 9.74
C ALA A 35 -1.14 17.18 10.44
N GLN A 36 -1.48 16.88 11.70
CA GLN A 36 -0.85 15.79 12.43
C GLN A 36 -1.22 14.42 11.86
N ALA A 37 -2.45 14.21 11.38
CA ALA A 37 -2.86 12.97 10.72
C ALA A 37 -2.03 12.72 9.45
N VAL A 38 -1.86 13.76 8.61
CA VAL A 38 -0.99 13.70 7.42
C VAL A 38 0.45 13.38 7.82
N ALA A 39 0.97 14.00 8.89
CA ALA A 39 2.31 13.72 9.38
C ALA A 39 2.48 12.26 9.85
N CYS A 40 1.52 11.73 10.62
CA CYS A 40 1.53 10.33 11.06
C CYS A 40 1.49 9.36 9.88
N LEU A 41 0.60 9.58 8.90
CA LEU A 41 0.52 8.75 7.70
C LEU A 41 1.82 8.80 6.88
N SER A 42 2.38 10.00 6.68
CA SER A 42 3.64 10.18 5.96
C SER A 42 4.79 9.44 6.65
N MET A 43 4.84 9.51 7.97
CA MET A 43 5.86 8.82 8.77
C MET A 43 5.71 7.30 8.64
N TYR A 44 4.50 6.77 8.77
CA TYR A 44 4.23 5.34 8.65
C TYR A 44 4.59 4.80 7.26
N LEU A 45 4.25 5.54 6.20
CA LEU A 45 4.60 5.16 4.82
C LEU A 45 6.12 5.07 4.62
N ARG A 46 6.89 6.04 5.14
CA ARG A 46 8.37 5.99 5.09
C ARG A 46 8.94 4.84 5.89
N GLN A 47 8.42 4.58 7.09
CA GLN A 47 8.87 3.44 7.90
C GLN A 47 8.56 2.10 7.21
N SER A 48 7.47 2.04 6.46
CA SER A 48 7.04 0.84 5.73
C SER A 48 7.67 0.71 4.33
N GLU A 49 8.43 1.71 3.87
CA GLU A 49 8.98 1.77 2.51
C GLU A 49 9.72 0.50 2.10
N PRO A 50 10.65 -0.07 2.91
CA PRO A 50 11.38 -1.28 2.49
C PRO A 50 10.46 -2.47 2.20
N ARG A 51 9.38 -2.61 2.97
CA ARG A 51 8.37 -3.67 2.78
C ARG A 51 7.56 -3.42 1.50
N ILE A 52 7.14 -2.19 1.27
CA ILE A 52 6.35 -1.78 0.10
C ILE A 52 7.19 -2.00 -1.19
N ILE A 53 8.41 -1.46 -1.22
CA ILE A 53 9.33 -1.60 -2.35
C ILE A 53 9.67 -3.07 -2.60
N GLY A 54 9.86 -3.88 -1.55
CA GLY A 54 10.09 -5.32 -1.70
C GLY A 54 8.98 -6.03 -2.48
N GLN A 55 7.71 -5.67 -2.23
CA GLN A 55 6.59 -6.24 -2.99
C GLN A 55 6.50 -5.70 -4.41
N LEU A 56 6.77 -4.42 -4.60
CA LEU A 56 6.85 -3.85 -5.94
C LEU A 56 7.91 -4.59 -6.78
N LYS A 57 9.09 -4.87 -6.21
CA LYS A 57 10.13 -5.69 -6.88
C LYS A 57 9.63 -7.07 -7.28
N TYR A 58 8.99 -7.78 -6.34
CA TYR A 58 8.45 -9.12 -6.60
C TYR A 58 7.45 -9.10 -7.77
N TYR A 59 6.49 -8.18 -7.73
CA TYR A 59 5.45 -8.10 -8.74
C TYR A 59 5.94 -7.54 -10.07
N ALA A 60 6.90 -6.62 -10.08
CA ALA A 60 7.53 -6.11 -11.29
C ALA A 60 8.30 -7.21 -12.02
N HIS A 61 9.02 -8.07 -11.28
CA HIS A 61 9.67 -9.26 -11.85
C HIS A 61 8.64 -10.26 -12.41
N LYS A 62 7.54 -10.51 -11.69
CA LYS A 62 6.45 -11.37 -12.16
C LYS A 62 5.83 -10.82 -13.46
N ALA A 63 5.56 -9.53 -13.53
CA ALA A 63 5.04 -8.85 -14.71
C ALA A 63 6.00 -8.95 -15.89
N THR A 64 7.29 -8.72 -15.65
CA THR A 64 8.35 -8.85 -16.66
C THR A 64 8.39 -10.25 -17.26
N LYS A 65 8.31 -11.29 -16.41
CA LYS A 65 8.26 -12.68 -16.87
C LYS A 65 7.03 -12.98 -17.73
N ASN A 66 5.88 -12.42 -17.39
CA ASN A 66 4.63 -12.69 -18.09
C ASN A 66 4.49 -11.94 -19.42
N THR A 67 5.01 -10.71 -19.48
CA THR A 67 4.85 -9.81 -20.64
C THR A 67 6.08 -9.78 -21.55
N GLY A 68 7.23 -10.21 -21.05
CA GLY A 68 8.53 -10.07 -21.72
C GLY A 68 9.08 -8.64 -21.75
N GLN A 69 8.36 -7.67 -21.16
CA GLN A 69 8.80 -6.28 -21.08
C GLN A 69 9.43 -6.02 -19.70
N PRO A 70 10.67 -5.51 -19.63
CA PRO A 70 11.28 -5.13 -18.36
C PRO A 70 10.43 -4.07 -17.64
N LEU A 71 10.16 -4.33 -16.36
CA LEU A 71 9.48 -3.43 -15.46
C LEU A 71 10.22 -3.46 -14.11
N ASP A 72 10.56 -2.29 -13.57
CA ASP A 72 11.16 -2.17 -12.25
C ASP A 72 10.14 -1.76 -11.17
N GLU A 73 10.58 -1.70 -9.91
CA GLU A 73 9.71 -1.36 -8.79
C GLU A 73 9.11 0.06 -8.84
N TYR A 74 9.82 1.02 -9.44
CA TYR A 74 9.42 2.42 -9.48
C TYR A 74 8.47 2.66 -10.67
N ASP A 75 8.74 2.02 -11.81
CA ASP A 75 7.81 1.97 -12.92
C ASP A 75 6.46 1.39 -12.45
N LEU A 76 6.50 0.28 -11.71
CA LEU A 76 5.28 -0.33 -11.19
C LEU A 76 4.57 0.56 -10.15
N LEU A 77 5.33 1.27 -9.30
CA LEU A 77 4.77 2.22 -8.35
C LEU A 77 3.98 3.33 -9.06
N ASP A 78 4.57 3.92 -10.09
CA ASP A 78 3.95 4.97 -10.89
C ASP A 78 2.71 4.45 -11.62
N LEU A 79 2.79 3.27 -12.23
CA LEU A 79 1.65 2.63 -12.89
C LEU A 79 0.49 2.34 -11.93
N ILE A 80 0.77 1.88 -10.70
CA ILE A 80 -0.25 1.68 -9.67
C ILE A 80 -0.90 3.00 -9.27
N ALA A 81 -0.11 4.07 -9.15
CA ALA A 81 -0.61 5.39 -8.80
C ALA A 81 -1.49 5.99 -9.92
N GLU A 82 -1.20 5.66 -11.17
CA GLU A 82 -1.94 6.15 -12.35
C GLU A 82 -3.18 5.32 -12.67
N SER A 83 -3.12 3.99 -12.55
CA SER A 83 -4.19 3.09 -13.01
C SER A 83 -4.24 1.77 -12.20
N PRO A 84 -4.65 1.85 -10.91
CA PRO A 84 -4.60 0.70 -10.00
C PRO A 84 -5.47 -0.47 -10.47
N ASP A 85 -6.65 -0.21 -11.04
CA ASP A 85 -7.58 -1.26 -11.51
C ASP A 85 -6.97 -2.07 -12.67
N GLN A 86 -6.25 -1.41 -13.58
CA GLN A 86 -5.59 -2.07 -14.71
C GLN A 86 -4.46 -2.98 -14.21
N ILE A 87 -3.69 -2.50 -13.24
CA ILE A 87 -2.60 -3.26 -12.64
C ILE A 87 -3.10 -4.44 -11.82
N ALA A 88 -4.22 -4.28 -11.10
CA ALA A 88 -4.85 -5.38 -10.37
C ALA A 88 -5.27 -6.52 -11.31
N ALA A 89 -5.84 -6.21 -12.48
CA ALA A 89 -6.20 -7.19 -13.50
C ALA A 89 -4.97 -7.91 -14.07
N MET A 90 -3.85 -7.19 -14.24
CA MET A 90 -2.60 -7.74 -14.80
C MET A 90 -1.83 -8.63 -13.80
N LEU A 91 -1.77 -8.23 -12.53
CA LEU A 91 -0.93 -8.89 -11.53
C LEU A 91 -1.64 -9.99 -10.75
N GLN A 92 -2.98 -9.90 -10.64
CA GLN A 92 -3.79 -10.68 -9.72
C GLN A 92 -3.14 -10.74 -8.32
N PRO A 93 -2.95 -9.59 -7.65
CA PRO A 93 -2.34 -9.58 -6.33
C PRO A 93 -3.21 -10.41 -5.37
N GLY A 94 -2.58 -11.19 -4.50
CA GLY A 94 -3.29 -11.97 -3.49
C GLY A 94 -4.22 -11.08 -2.67
N VAL A 95 -5.39 -11.60 -2.31
CA VAL A 95 -6.36 -10.88 -1.46
C VAL A 95 -5.82 -10.85 -0.03
N VAL A 96 -5.56 -9.66 0.50
CA VAL A 96 -5.41 -9.48 1.95
C VAL A 96 -6.79 -9.72 2.55
N HIS A 97 -6.83 -10.53 3.60
CA HIS A 97 -8.00 -11.17 4.21
C HIS A 97 -9.33 -10.39 4.17
N PRO A 98 -10.48 -11.10 4.21
CA PRO A 98 -11.80 -10.46 4.35
C PRO A 98 -11.82 -9.47 5.53
N PRO A 99 -12.62 -8.39 5.42
CA PRO A 99 -12.65 -7.32 6.41
C PRO A 99 -12.92 -7.87 7.82
N GLY A 100 -11.95 -7.70 8.74
CA GLY A 100 -12.06 -8.15 10.13
C GLY A 100 -10.89 -9.01 10.65
N LEU A 101 -9.93 -9.39 9.81
CA LEU A 101 -8.68 -10.03 10.22
C LEU A 101 -7.50 -9.06 10.12
N GLN A 102 -6.43 -9.31 10.88
CA GLN A 102 -5.20 -8.51 10.80
C GLN A 102 -4.61 -8.62 9.38
N ASP A 103 -4.10 -7.50 8.86
CA ASP A 103 -3.39 -7.44 7.57
C ASP A 103 -2.03 -8.16 7.68
N VAL A 104 -2.09 -9.49 7.74
CA VAL A 104 -0.94 -10.37 7.59
C VAL A 104 -0.87 -10.72 6.10
N PHE A 105 0.22 -10.34 5.43
CA PHE A 105 0.51 -10.87 4.10
C PHE A 105 1.05 -12.29 4.29
N GLU A 106 0.20 -13.31 4.25
CA GLU A 106 0.68 -14.69 4.19
C GLU A 106 1.37 -14.94 2.84
N GLN A 107 2.53 -15.59 2.87
CA GLN A 107 3.22 -16.03 1.65
C GLN A 107 2.31 -16.99 0.88
N PRO A 108 2.33 -16.97 -0.47
CA PRO A 108 1.64 -17.99 -1.23
C PRO A 108 2.23 -19.34 -0.83
N ILE A 109 1.38 -20.26 -0.38
CA ILE A 109 1.74 -21.66 -0.19
C ILE A 109 2.36 -22.10 -1.52
N ALA A 110 3.68 -22.31 -1.52
CA ALA A 110 4.30 -23.09 -2.56
C ALA A 110 3.74 -24.50 -2.38
N ASP A 111 2.84 -24.89 -3.27
CA ASP A 111 2.55 -26.29 -3.53
C ASP A 111 3.83 -26.91 -4.12
N ASP A 112 4.79 -27.22 -3.23
CA ASP A 112 5.78 -28.24 -3.50
C ASP A 112 5.25 -29.54 -2.88
N ASP A 113 4.48 -30.24 -3.70
CA ASP A 113 4.57 -31.67 -3.93
C ASP A 113 5.57 -32.39 -3.01
N VAL A 114 5.08 -32.93 -1.88
CA VAL A 114 5.72 -34.07 -1.21
C VAL A 114 4.99 -35.33 -1.64
N SER A 115 5.10 -35.65 -2.93
CA SER A 115 5.05 -37.03 -3.41
C SER A 115 6.41 -37.69 -3.16
N LYS A 116 6.55 -38.33 -1.99
CA LYS A 116 7.17 -39.65 -1.73
C LYS A 116 7.70 -39.79 -0.31
#